data_AF-A0A662KTU0-F1
#
_entry.id   AF-A0A662KTU0-F1
#
_cell.length_a   1.000
_cell.length_b   1.000
_cell.length_c   1.000
_cell.angle_alpha   90.00
_cell.angle_beta   90.00
_cell.angle_gamma   90.00
#
_symmetry.space_group_name_H-M   'P 1'
#
loop_
_entity.id
_entity.type
_entity.pdbx_description
1 polymer ?
#
loop_
_entity_poly.entity_id
_entity_poly.type
_entity_poly.pdbx_seq_one_letter_code
_entity_poly.pdbx_strand_id
1 'polypeptide(L)'
;MHYLITKWFGVFLYDRERIVKSIIFPKNEREIAERLWRIKKGEILEEERKILKGEKGVITGDKRLSQIAEYSPRDSISKISIEPESFGFNKDILRKASLIVAEKEISENLGKEDLQIMQMVRSIDELIPFSNILSERLREWKRLSFQDDSINSMIELKNEIEKSVKVLEKRIEENMQNIAPNLSEIAGAVLGARLITLAGGLERLATMPASAIQVIGAEKALFRYKAGEGTPPQNGVIYQHP
;
A
#
# COMPACT_ATOMS: atom_id res chain seq x y z
N MET A 1 -16.86 33.77 -15.09
CA MET A 1 -16.16 32.49 -15.35
C MET A 1 -16.54 31.58 -14.20
N HIS A 2 -17.17 30.44 -14.50
CA HIS A 2 -17.68 29.56 -13.46
C HIS A 2 -16.60 28.58 -12.99
N TYR A 3 -16.47 28.42 -11.67
CA TYR A 3 -15.58 27.46 -11.03
C TYR A 3 -16.41 26.35 -10.39
N LEU A 4 -16.09 25.10 -10.72
CA LEU A 4 -16.68 23.92 -10.08
C LEU A 4 -15.83 23.52 -8.87
N ILE A 5 -16.45 23.48 -7.70
CA ILE A 5 -15.81 23.15 -6.43
C ILE A 5 -16.59 22.05 -5.74
N THR A 6 -15.92 20.94 -5.47
CA THR A 6 -16.47 19.84 -4.68
C THR A 6 -15.92 19.92 -3.26
N LYS A 7 -16.80 19.96 -2.27
CA LYS A 7 -16.49 19.86 -0.84
C LYS A 7 -17.17 18.61 -0.28
N TRP A 8 -16.79 18.22 0.94
CA TRP A 8 -17.35 17.04 1.61
C TRP A 8 -18.86 17.13 1.89
N PHE A 9 -19.44 18.33 1.86
CA PHE A 9 -20.85 18.59 2.16
C PHE A 9 -21.67 19.02 0.93
N GLY A 10 -21.06 19.12 -0.25
CA GLY A 10 -21.77 19.51 -1.46
C GLY A 10 -20.88 19.89 -2.63
N VAL A 11 -21.53 20.13 -3.77
CA VAL A 11 -20.93 20.61 -5.01
C VAL A 11 -21.42 22.02 -5.28
N PHE A 12 -20.50 22.91 -5.63
CA PHE A 12 -20.75 24.34 -5.78
C PHE A 12 -20.24 24.84 -7.13
N LEU A 13 -21.05 25.67 -7.78
CA LEU A 13 -20.66 26.46 -8.93
C LEU A 13 -20.48 27.91 -8.47
N TYR A 14 -19.28 28.45 -8.64
CA TYR A 14 -18.88 29.76 -8.10
C TYR A 14 -18.45 30.69 -9.23
N ASP A 15 -18.95 31.92 -9.27
CA ASP A 15 -18.59 32.93 -10.28
C ASP A 15 -17.85 34.09 -9.63
N ARG A 16 -16.60 33.83 -9.17
CA ARG A 16 -15.60 34.73 -8.53
C ARG A 16 -16.01 35.58 -7.33
N GLU A 17 -17.28 35.90 -7.16
CA GLU A 17 -17.86 36.73 -6.10
C GLU A 17 -18.91 35.95 -5.28
N ARG A 18 -19.70 35.08 -5.92
CA ARG A 18 -20.82 34.37 -5.27
C ARG A 18 -21.04 32.95 -5.79
N ILE A 19 -21.78 32.17 -5.01
CA ILE A 19 -22.28 30.84 -5.39
C ILE A 19 -23.46 31.03 -6.36
N VAL A 20 -23.33 30.50 -7.57
CA VAL A 20 -24.36 30.53 -8.61
C VAL A 20 -25.34 29.36 -8.47
N LYS A 21 -24.80 28.16 -8.23
CA LYS A 21 -25.57 26.93 -8.00
C LYS A 21 -24.90 26.13 -6.89
N SER A 22 -25.70 25.42 -6.11
CA SER A 22 -25.22 24.49 -5.09
C SER A 22 -26.08 23.25 -5.04
N ILE A 23 -25.45 22.08 -4.98
CA ILE A 23 -26.10 20.81 -4.66
C ILE A 23 -25.52 20.32 -3.34
N ILE A 24 -26.34 20.36 -2.30
CA ILE A 24 -25.94 19.99 -0.95
C ILE A 24 -26.16 18.49 -0.76
N PHE A 25 -25.20 17.82 -0.13
CA PHE A 25 -25.31 16.39 0.12
C PHE A 25 -26.30 16.08 1.26
N PRO A 26 -26.88 14.87 1.31
CA PRO A 26 -27.65 14.44 2.46
C PRO A 26 -26.79 14.53 3.74
N LYS A 27 -27.38 15.01 4.84
CA LYS A 27 -26.72 15.12 6.16
C LYS A 27 -26.60 13.75 6.87
N ASN A 28 -26.14 12.74 6.14
CA ASN A 28 -25.97 11.38 6.60
C ASN A 28 -24.49 11.00 6.42
N GLU A 29 -23.86 10.56 7.51
CA GLU A 29 -22.43 10.19 7.52
C GLU A 29 -22.08 9.08 6.52
N ARG A 30 -22.97 8.12 6.26
CA ARG A 30 -22.72 6.99 5.34
C ARG A 30 -22.74 7.45 3.89
N GLU A 31 -23.74 8.26 3.53
CA GLU A 31 -23.89 8.87 2.21
C GLU A 31 -22.71 9.79 1.86
N ILE A 32 -22.23 10.55 2.84
CA ILE A 32 -21.04 11.41 2.69
C ILE A 32 -19.79 10.54 2.55
N ALA A 33 -19.63 9.51 3.37
CA ALA A 33 -18.50 8.59 3.30
C ALA A 33 -18.42 7.90 1.92
N GLU A 34 -19.56 7.47 1.37
CA GLU A 34 -19.61 6.87 0.04
C GLU A 34 -19.17 7.86 -1.06
N ARG A 35 -19.62 9.11 -1.01
CA ARG A 35 -19.18 10.15 -1.95
C ARG A 35 -17.70 10.45 -1.81
N LEU A 36 -17.20 10.60 -0.59
CA LEU A 36 -15.76 10.80 -0.31
C LEU A 36 -14.93 9.63 -0.84
N TRP A 37 -15.43 8.40 -0.70
CA TRP A 37 -14.80 7.21 -1.25
C TRP A 37 -14.71 7.26 -2.78
N ARG A 38 -15.81 7.59 -3.46
CA ARG A 38 -15.86 7.73 -4.93
C ARG A 38 -14.92 8.83 -5.42
N ILE A 39 -14.89 9.99 -4.74
CA ILE A 39 -13.93 11.08 -5.03
C ILE A 39 -12.49 10.55 -4.93
N LYS A 40 -12.17 9.81 -3.86
CA LYS A 40 -10.84 9.24 -3.65
C LYS A 40 -10.43 8.22 -4.72
N LYS A 41 -11.38 7.45 -5.24
CA LYS A 41 -11.17 6.52 -6.38
C LYS A 41 -11.07 7.21 -7.74
N GLY A 42 -11.20 8.54 -7.81
CA GLY A 42 -11.14 9.26 -9.07
C GLY A 42 -12.46 9.24 -9.86
N GLU A 43 -13.57 8.84 -9.24
CA GLU A 43 -14.87 8.80 -9.91
C GLU A 43 -15.55 10.16 -9.91
N ILE A 44 -16.31 10.45 -10.97
CA ILE A 44 -17.14 11.66 -11.08
C ILE A 44 -18.51 11.42 -10.44
N LEU A 45 -18.91 12.27 -9.50
CA LEU A 45 -20.20 12.20 -8.82
C LEU A 45 -21.36 12.62 -9.73
N GLU A 46 -22.56 12.14 -9.43
CA GLU A 46 -23.75 12.53 -10.20
C GLU A 46 -24.10 14.01 -10.01
N GLU A 47 -23.93 14.52 -8.80
CA GLU A 47 -24.17 15.91 -8.42
C GLU A 47 -23.27 16.86 -9.23
N GLU A 48 -22.02 16.45 -9.48
CA GLU A 48 -21.07 17.20 -10.33
C GLU A 48 -21.54 17.24 -11.78
N ARG A 49 -22.13 16.17 -12.31
CA ARG A 49 -22.72 16.18 -13.65
C ARG A 49 -24.01 17.01 -13.70
N LYS A 50 -24.85 16.92 -12.68
CA LYS A 50 -26.15 17.62 -12.59
C LYS A 50 -25.95 19.13 -12.53
N ILE A 51 -24.98 19.62 -11.75
CA ILE A 51 -24.75 21.06 -11.60
C ILE A 51 -24.23 21.73 -12.88
N LEU A 52 -23.53 20.97 -13.74
CA LEU A 52 -22.98 21.43 -15.01
C LEU A 52 -23.98 21.43 -16.17
N LYS A 53 -25.16 20.80 -16.03
CA LYS A 53 -26.16 20.78 -17.11
C LYS A 53 -26.59 22.20 -17.46
N GLY A 54 -26.24 22.66 -18.67
CA GLY A 54 -26.56 23.98 -19.20
C GLY A 54 -25.47 25.04 -19.05
N GLU A 55 -24.34 24.72 -18.41
CA GLU A 55 -23.21 25.64 -18.23
C GLU A 55 -22.06 25.30 -19.19
N LYS A 56 -21.42 26.30 -19.79
CA LYS A 56 -20.25 26.14 -20.67
C LYS A 56 -19.06 26.94 -20.11
N GLY A 57 -17.84 26.46 -20.36
CA GLY A 57 -16.61 27.14 -19.91
C GLY A 57 -16.41 27.11 -18.40
N VAL A 58 -16.72 25.97 -17.77
CA VAL A 58 -16.53 25.76 -16.33
C VAL A 58 -15.11 25.28 -16.06
N ILE A 59 -14.46 25.89 -15.07
CA ILE A 59 -13.08 25.61 -14.68
C ILE A 59 -13.08 24.78 -13.39
N THR A 60 -12.15 23.84 -13.27
CA THR A 60 -11.94 23.06 -12.05
C THR A 60 -10.46 22.94 -11.70
N GLY A 61 -10.18 22.87 -10.40
CA GLY A 61 -8.84 22.61 -9.85
C GLY A 61 -8.60 21.14 -9.55
N ASP A 62 -9.63 20.29 -9.67
CA ASP A 62 -9.51 18.85 -9.46
C ASP A 62 -9.25 18.17 -10.81
N LYS A 63 -8.10 17.53 -10.95
CA LYS A 63 -7.70 16.83 -12.18
C LYS A 63 -8.70 15.73 -12.57
N ARG A 64 -9.36 15.13 -11.58
CA ARG A 64 -10.42 14.12 -11.77
C ARG A 64 -11.56 14.62 -12.65
N LEU A 65 -11.89 15.90 -12.53
CA LEU A 65 -13.01 16.54 -13.20
C LEU A 65 -12.66 17.05 -14.61
N SER A 66 -11.43 16.84 -15.09
CA SER A 66 -10.98 17.22 -16.43
C SER A 66 -11.82 16.66 -17.58
N GLN A 67 -12.55 15.55 -17.34
CA GLN A 67 -13.47 14.98 -18.32
C GLN A 67 -14.75 15.81 -18.53
N ILE A 68 -15.13 16.63 -17.56
CA ILE A 68 -16.41 17.38 -17.55
C ILE A 68 -16.23 18.89 -17.41
N ALA A 69 -15.03 19.37 -17.05
CA ALA A 69 -14.69 20.77 -16.86
C ALA A 69 -13.24 21.03 -17.28
N GLU A 70 -12.92 22.28 -17.62
CA GLU A 70 -11.58 22.69 -18.02
C GLU A 70 -10.65 22.73 -16.80
N TYR A 71 -9.58 21.94 -16.83
CA TYR A 71 -8.65 21.84 -15.71
C TYR A 71 -7.66 23.00 -15.71
N SER A 72 -7.65 23.79 -14.63
CA SER A 72 -6.70 24.88 -14.42
C SER A 72 -6.10 24.82 -13.01
N PRO A 73 -4.82 24.45 -12.85
CA PRO A 73 -4.21 24.25 -11.54
C PRO A 73 -3.80 25.54 -10.79
N ARG A 74 -3.81 26.73 -11.41
CA ARG A 74 -3.09 27.90 -10.85
C ARG A 74 -3.92 29.10 -10.39
N ASP A 75 -5.05 29.44 -11.01
CA ASP A 75 -5.69 30.77 -10.87
C ASP A 75 -6.29 31.24 -9.52
N SER A 76 -7.30 30.53 -8.97
CA SER A 76 -8.33 31.24 -8.14
C SER A 76 -9.16 30.42 -7.16
N ILE A 77 -8.90 29.12 -7.01
CA ILE A 77 -9.81 28.24 -6.23
C ILE A 77 -9.42 28.18 -4.74
N SER A 78 -8.16 28.46 -4.40
CA SER A 78 -7.65 28.42 -3.02
C SER A 78 -8.22 29.50 -2.10
N LYS A 79 -8.85 30.54 -2.64
CA LYS A 79 -9.45 31.65 -1.86
C LYS A 79 -10.95 31.50 -1.60
N ILE A 80 -11.60 30.46 -2.13
CA ILE A 80 -13.05 30.29 -2.00
C ILE A 80 -13.33 29.49 -0.72
N SER A 81 -13.61 30.21 0.36
CA SER A 81 -14.04 29.63 1.64
C SER A 81 -15.55 29.45 1.63
N ILE A 82 -16.01 28.21 1.49
CA ILE A 82 -17.42 27.84 1.68
C ILE A 82 -17.49 27.14 3.02
N GLU A 83 -18.17 27.76 3.99
CA GLU A 83 -18.26 27.24 5.35
C GLU A 83 -19.38 26.19 5.46
N PRO A 84 -19.10 24.99 5.99
CA PRO A 84 -20.12 23.95 6.21
C PRO A 84 -21.27 24.41 7.12
N GLU A 85 -20.97 25.27 8.09
CA GLU A 85 -21.91 25.77 9.11
C GLU A 85 -23.07 26.55 8.46
N SER A 86 -22.80 27.30 7.38
CA SER A 86 -23.84 28.02 6.62
C SER A 86 -24.87 27.10 5.96
N PHE A 87 -24.55 25.82 5.79
CA PHE A 87 -25.44 24.79 5.23
C PHE A 87 -25.96 23.82 6.31
N GLY A 88 -25.67 24.12 7.58
CA GLY A 88 -26.08 23.35 8.75
C GLY A 88 -25.38 21.99 8.87
N PHE A 89 -24.12 21.90 8.45
CA PHE A 89 -23.26 20.75 8.70
C PHE A 89 -22.38 21.01 9.92
N ASN A 90 -22.28 20.00 10.79
CA ASN A 90 -21.35 20.00 11.92
C ASN A 90 -20.11 19.16 11.56
N LYS A 91 -18.94 19.57 12.05
CA LYS A 91 -17.67 18.82 11.96
C LYS A 91 -17.77 17.39 12.51
N ASP A 92 -18.70 17.11 13.43
CA ASP A 92 -18.95 15.74 13.90
C ASP A 92 -19.38 14.78 12.78
N ILE A 93 -20.16 15.26 11.82
CA ILE A 93 -20.60 14.46 10.67
C ILE A 93 -19.39 14.12 9.78
N LEU A 94 -18.54 15.12 9.51
CA LEU A 94 -17.31 14.92 8.75
C LEU A 94 -16.40 13.91 9.45
N ARG A 95 -16.22 14.00 10.77
CA ARG A 95 -15.40 13.07 11.55
C ARG A 95 -15.93 11.64 11.41
N LYS A 96 -17.23 11.41 11.60
CA LYS A 96 -17.84 10.09 11.44
C LYS A 96 -17.69 9.55 10.02
N ALA A 97 -17.97 10.36 9.00
CA ALA A 97 -17.80 9.96 7.61
C ALA A 97 -16.33 9.62 7.28
N SER A 98 -15.38 10.39 7.82
CA SER A 98 -13.95 10.15 7.64
C SER A 98 -13.50 8.84 8.28
N LEU A 99 -14.03 8.49 9.46
CA LEU A 99 -13.76 7.20 10.10
C LEU A 99 -14.23 6.02 9.24
N ILE A 100 -15.45 6.11 8.67
CA ILE A 100 -15.98 5.07 7.77
C ILE A 100 -15.10 4.91 6.53
N VAL A 101 -14.68 6.02 5.93
CA VAL A 101 -13.77 6.01 4.77
C VAL A 101 -12.42 5.39 5.12
N ALA A 102 -11.86 5.74 6.28
CA ALA A 102 -10.59 5.21 6.76
C ALA A 102 -10.68 3.70 7.05
N GLU A 103 -11.74 3.23 7.70
CA GLU A 103 -11.97 1.80 7.94
C GLU A 103 -12.05 1.03 6.62
N LYS A 104 -12.81 1.54 5.64
CA LYS A 104 -12.92 0.92 4.32
C LYS A 104 -11.57 0.86 3.60
N GLU A 105 -10.78 1.92 3.68
CA GLU A 105 -9.42 1.96 3.11
C GLU A 105 -8.48 0.94 3.76
N ILE A 106 -8.54 0.83 5.09
CA ILE A 106 -7.74 -0.14 5.84
C ILE A 106 -8.14 -1.55 5.44
N SER A 107 -9.44 -1.86 5.38
CA SER A 107 -9.93 -3.19 4.97
C SER A 107 -9.51 -3.55 3.55
N GLU A 108 -9.58 -2.61 2.60
CA GLU A 108 -9.15 -2.87 1.21
C GLU A 108 -7.63 -3.10 1.13
N ASN A 109 -6.83 -2.30 1.84
CA ASN A 109 -5.38 -2.46 1.86
C ASN A 109 -4.94 -3.75 2.57
N LEU A 110 -5.58 -4.12 3.68
CA LEU A 110 -5.31 -5.38 4.39
C LEU A 110 -5.75 -6.62 3.59
N GLY A 111 -6.65 -6.45 2.63
CA GLY A 111 -7.07 -7.51 1.71
C GLY A 111 -6.11 -7.76 0.55
N LYS A 112 -5.04 -6.97 0.39
CA LYS A 112 -4.07 -7.16 -0.71
C LYS A 112 -3.29 -8.47 -0.51
N GLU A 113 -3.28 -9.30 -1.54
CA GLU A 113 -2.69 -10.64 -1.47
C GLU A 113 -1.16 -10.64 -1.31
N ASP A 114 -0.49 -9.55 -1.73
CA ASP A 114 0.95 -9.37 -1.56
C ASP A 114 1.36 -9.26 -0.09
N LEU A 115 0.46 -8.79 0.80
CA LEU A 115 0.70 -8.78 2.25
C LEU A 115 0.92 -10.20 2.80
N GLN A 116 0.12 -11.16 2.35
CA GLN A 116 0.24 -12.54 2.81
C GLN A 116 1.58 -13.13 2.38
N ILE A 117 2.01 -12.87 1.14
CA ILE A 117 3.34 -13.28 0.66
C ILE A 117 4.44 -12.70 1.53
N MET A 118 4.37 -11.40 1.84
CA MET A 118 5.38 -10.76 2.67
C MET A 118 5.48 -11.37 4.06
N GLN A 119 4.36 -11.75 4.67
CA GLN A 119 4.38 -12.44 5.96
C GLN A 119 5.02 -13.83 5.85
N MET A 120 4.69 -14.60 4.80
CA MET A 120 5.29 -15.92 4.59
C MET A 120 6.81 -15.83 4.41
N VAL A 121 7.30 -14.85 3.63
CA VAL A 121 8.75 -14.63 3.45
C VAL A 121 9.43 -14.27 4.77
N ARG A 122 8.84 -13.35 5.56
CA ARG A 122 9.39 -12.97 6.87
C ARG A 122 9.44 -14.15 7.83
N SER A 123 8.39 -14.99 7.84
CA SER A 123 8.38 -16.20 8.64
C SER A 123 9.48 -17.18 8.23
N ILE A 124 9.72 -17.37 6.93
CA ILE A 124 10.83 -18.20 6.44
C ILE A 124 12.18 -17.62 6.91
N ASP A 125 12.34 -16.30 6.82
CA ASP A 125 13.56 -15.59 7.25
C ASP A 125 13.85 -15.69 8.75
N GLU A 126 12.82 -15.91 9.57
CA GLU A 126 12.96 -16.16 11.00
C GLU A 126 13.18 -17.66 11.31
N LEU A 127 12.45 -18.54 10.63
CA LEU A 127 12.47 -19.98 10.87
C LEU A 127 13.77 -20.64 10.41
N ILE A 128 14.38 -20.21 9.30
CA ILE A 128 15.64 -20.79 8.80
C ILE A 128 16.78 -20.57 9.81
N PRO A 129 17.09 -19.33 10.26
CA PRO A 129 18.10 -19.12 11.29
C PRO A 129 17.78 -19.86 12.59
N PHE A 130 16.50 -19.92 12.99
CA PHE A 130 16.11 -20.67 14.18
C PHE A 130 16.42 -22.17 14.05
N SER A 131 16.10 -22.79 12.90
CA SER A 131 16.46 -24.17 12.60
C SER A 131 17.98 -24.40 12.61
N ASN A 132 18.75 -23.44 12.10
CA ASN A 132 20.22 -23.51 12.13
C ASN A 132 20.76 -23.50 13.56
N ILE A 133 20.25 -22.61 14.42
CA ILE A 133 20.63 -22.55 15.84
C ILE A 133 20.29 -23.87 16.54
N LEU A 134 19.09 -24.43 16.30
CA LEU A 134 18.71 -25.74 16.83
C LEU A 134 19.64 -26.84 16.35
N SER A 135 20.04 -26.82 15.09
CA SER A 135 20.98 -27.79 14.51
C SER A 135 22.35 -27.75 15.18
N GLU A 136 22.86 -26.55 15.45
CA GLU A 136 24.11 -26.36 16.19
C GLU A 136 23.99 -26.88 17.63
N ARG A 137 22.91 -26.56 18.33
CA ARG A 137 22.67 -27.03 19.71
C ARG A 137 22.54 -28.54 19.78
N LEU A 138 21.77 -29.15 18.88
CA LEU A 138 21.63 -30.59 18.77
C LEU A 138 22.96 -31.28 18.49
N ARG A 139 23.83 -30.69 17.66
CA ARG A 139 25.16 -31.24 17.39
C ARG A 139 26.02 -31.27 18.65
N GLU A 140 26.04 -30.19 19.43
CA GLU A 140 26.79 -30.18 20.69
C GLU A 140 26.20 -31.14 21.72
N TRP A 141 24.87 -31.22 21.79
CA TRP A 141 24.21 -32.12 22.75
C TRP A 141 24.49 -33.59 22.47
N LYS A 142 24.53 -33.97 21.20
CA LYS A 142 24.92 -35.33 20.75
C LYS A 142 26.35 -35.72 21.10
N ARG A 143 27.22 -34.77 21.45
CA ARG A 143 28.61 -35.04 21.85
C ARG A 143 28.76 -35.35 23.33
N LEU A 144 27.73 -35.08 24.14
CA LEU A 144 27.80 -35.35 25.58
C LEU A 144 27.81 -36.86 25.84
N SER A 145 28.57 -37.25 26.87
CA SER A 145 28.70 -38.64 27.31
C SER A 145 27.42 -39.22 27.92
N PHE A 146 26.52 -38.35 28.38
CA PHE A 146 25.20 -38.69 28.88
C PHE A 146 24.16 -37.82 28.18
N GLN A 147 23.09 -38.45 27.69
CA GLN A 147 21.97 -37.81 27.02
C GLN A 147 20.69 -38.40 27.62
N ASP A 148 19.74 -37.55 27.99
CA ASP A 148 18.39 -37.97 28.34
C ASP A 148 17.44 -37.77 27.14
N ASP A 149 16.19 -38.19 27.30
CA ASP A 149 15.20 -38.18 26.21
C ASP A 149 14.79 -36.77 25.76
N SER A 150 15.18 -35.69 26.45
CA SER A 150 14.84 -34.32 26.07
C SER A 150 15.46 -33.90 24.73
N ILE A 151 16.51 -34.58 24.28
CA ILE A 151 17.08 -34.41 22.95
C ILE A 151 16.07 -34.70 21.83
N ASN A 152 15.16 -35.65 22.05
CA ASN A 152 14.15 -36.03 21.07
C ASN A 152 13.17 -34.88 20.83
N SER A 153 12.77 -34.16 21.89
CA SER A 153 11.89 -32.98 21.77
C SER A 153 12.52 -31.87 20.92
N MET A 154 13.84 -31.65 21.03
CA MET A 154 14.55 -30.67 20.21
C MET A 154 14.67 -31.12 18.74
N ILE A 155 14.82 -32.42 18.50
CA ILE A 155 14.81 -33.00 17.14
C ILE A 155 13.42 -32.83 16.51
N GLU A 156 12.36 -33.15 17.24
CA GLU A 156 10.97 -32.99 16.80
C GLU A 156 10.66 -31.54 16.46
N LEU A 157 11.02 -30.60 17.34
CA LEU A 157 10.83 -29.17 17.09
C LEU A 157 11.54 -28.72 15.79
N LYS A 158 12.81 -29.12 15.60
CA LYS A 158 13.55 -28.81 14.37
C LYS A 158 12.85 -29.36 13.13
N ASN A 159 12.37 -30.61 13.19
CA ASN A 159 11.69 -31.24 12.06
C ASN A 159 10.37 -30.54 11.71
N GLU A 160 9.60 -30.11 12.72
CA GLU A 160 8.37 -29.35 12.50
C GLU A 160 8.66 -27.98 11.88
N ILE A 161 9.73 -27.28 12.32
CA ILE A 161 10.16 -26.02 11.70
C ILE A 161 10.52 -26.22 10.22
N GLU A 162 11.34 -27.23 9.91
CA GLU A 162 11.74 -27.53 8.53
C GLU A 162 10.54 -27.88 7.64
N LYS A 163 9.55 -28.58 8.20
CA LYS A 163 8.29 -28.88 7.52
C LYS A 163 7.47 -27.61 7.29
N SER A 164 7.35 -26.73 8.28
CA SER A 164 6.65 -25.45 8.13
C SER A 164 7.31 -24.58 7.06
N VAL A 165 8.64 -24.48 7.01
CA VAL A 165 9.36 -23.74 5.96
C VAL A 165 8.98 -24.26 4.58
N LYS A 166 9.03 -25.58 4.35
CA LYS A 166 8.65 -26.18 3.06
C LYS A 166 7.20 -25.89 2.67
N VAL A 167 6.28 -25.89 3.63
CA VAL A 167 4.86 -25.55 3.39
C VAL A 167 4.74 -24.09 2.97
N LEU A 168 5.46 -23.18 3.62
CA LEU A 168 5.46 -21.76 3.27
C LEU A 168 6.08 -21.50 1.90
N GLU A 169 7.20 -22.15 1.57
CA GLU A 169 7.84 -22.05 0.25
C GLU A 169 6.89 -22.47 -0.87
N LYS A 170 6.25 -23.64 -0.72
CA LYS A 170 5.25 -24.11 -1.69
C LYS A 170 4.09 -23.13 -1.84
N ARG A 171 3.63 -22.55 -0.73
CA ARG A 171 2.53 -21.59 -0.78
C ARG A 171 2.94 -20.27 -1.43
N ILE A 172 4.19 -19.85 -1.25
CA ILE A 172 4.76 -18.71 -1.96
C ILE A 172 4.79 -19.00 -3.47
N GLU A 173 5.23 -20.18 -3.89
CA GLU A 173 5.23 -20.58 -5.31
C GLU A 173 3.83 -20.51 -5.93
N GLU A 174 2.82 -21.10 -5.28
CA GLU A 174 1.43 -21.06 -5.73
C GLU A 174 0.88 -19.63 -5.81
N ASN A 175 1.13 -18.80 -4.80
CA ASN A 175 0.62 -17.44 -4.74
C ASN A 175 1.31 -16.52 -5.76
N MET A 176 2.62 -16.68 -5.94
CA MET A 176 3.43 -15.84 -6.83
C MET A 176 3.06 -16.02 -8.31
N GLN A 177 2.60 -17.21 -8.71
CA GLN A 177 2.05 -17.44 -10.06
C GLN A 177 0.82 -16.56 -10.35
N ASN A 178 0.02 -16.25 -9.33
CA ASN A 178 -1.17 -15.40 -9.49
C ASN A 178 -0.83 -13.91 -9.34
N ILE A 179 0.02 -13.56 -8.37
CA ILE A 179 0.29 -12.17 -7.99
C ILE A 179 1.34 -11.50 -8.89
N ALA A 180 2.43 -12.21 -9.20
CA ALA A 180 3.54 -11.66 -9.98
C ALA A 180 4.17 -12.74 -10.89
N PRO A 181 3.44 -13.24 -11.91
CA PRO A 181 3.92 -14.31 -12.79
C PRO A 181 5.20 -13.93 -13.54
N ASN A 182 5.28 -12.71 -14.08
CA ASN A 182 6.47 -12.25 -14.81
C ASN A 182 7.72 -12.17 -13.92
N LEU A 183 7.56 -11.74 -12.68
CA LEU A 183 8.66 -11.68 -11.72
C LEU A 183 9.11 -13.10 -11.33
N SER A 184 8.15 -14.02 -11.19
CA SER A 184 8.41 -15.42 -10.87
C SER A 184 9.17 -16.13 -11.99
N GLU A 185 8.85 -15.82 -13.25
CA GLU A 185 9.55 -16.36 -14.40
C GLU A 185 10.99 -15.87 -14.49
N ILE A 186 11.22 -14.58 -14.20
CA ILE A 186 12.56 -13.98 -14.30
C ILE A 186 13.45 -14.37 -13.14
N ALA A 187 12.96 -14.26 -11.90
CA ALA A 187 13.79 -14.38 -10.70
C ALA A 187 13.54 -15.66 -9.89
N GLY A 188 12.50 -16.44 -10.24
CA GLY A 188 11.96 -17.49 -9.38
C GLY A 188 10.98 -16.93 -8.34
N ALA A 189 10.03 -17.76 -7.91
CA ALA A 189 8.96 -17.35 -7.00
C ALA A 189 9.49 -16.88 -5.64
N VAL A 190 10.44 -17.59 -5.03
CA VAL A 190 10.97 -17.28 -3.69
C VAL A 190 11.75 -15.95 -3.69
N LEU A 191 12.66 -15.75 -4.66
CA LEU A 191 13.41 -14.50 -4.77
C LEU A 191 12.50 -13.34 -5.18
N GLY A 192 11.54 -13.56 -6.08
CA GLY A 192 10.53 -12.58 -6.45
C GLY A 192 9.69 -12.11 -5.26
N ALA A 193 9.21 -13.05 -4.44
CA ALA A 193 8.50 -12.77 -3.20
C ALA A 193 9.37 -11.98 -2.21
N ARG A 194 10.66 -12.30 -2.12
CA ARG A 194 11.64 -11.59 -1.29
C ARG A 194 11.87 -10.16 -1.77
N LEU A 195 11.93 -9.92 -3.08
CA LEU A 195 11.99 -8.57 -3.66
C LEU A 195 10.75 -7.74 -3.32
N ILE A 196 9.55 -8.32 -3.45
CA ILE A 196 8.28 -7.68 -3.05
C ILE A 196 8.32 -7.32 -1.56
N THR A 197 8.82 -8.24 -0.72
CA THR A 197 8.91 -8.05 0.73
C THR A 197 9.86 -6.92 1.11
N LEU A 198 11.05 -6.86 0.50
CA LEU A 198 12.03 -5.81 0.74
C LEU A 198 11.56 -4.45 0.22
N ALA A 199 10.83 -4.42 -0.90
CA ALA A 199 10.23 -3.20 -1.42
C ALA A 199 9.07 -2.70 -0.54
N GLY A 200 8.43 -3.59 0.22
CA GLY A 200 7.27 -3.29 1.07
C GLY A 200 5.92 -3.37 0.33
N GLY A 201 5.86 -4.15 -0.74
CA GLY A 201 4.64 -4.35 -1.55
C GLY A 201 4.94 -4.35 -3.05
N LEU A 202 4.06 -4.97 -3.83
CA LEU A 202 4.25 -5.14 -5.27
C LEU A 202 4.21 -3.81 -6.03
N GLU A 203 3.28 -2.93 -5.67
CA GLU A 203 3.13 -1.60 -6.27
C GLU A 203 4.39 -0.74 -6.05
N ARG A 204 4.97 -0.85 -4.84
CA ARG A 204 6.21 -0.14 -4.53
C ARG A 204 7.38 -0.71 -5.33
N LEU A 205 7.49 -2.03 -5.45
CA LEU A 205 8.50 -2.67 -6.30
C LEU A 205 8.39 -2.20 -7.76
N ALA A 206 7.18 -2.13 -8.30
CA ALA A 206 6.92 -1.73 -9.68
C ALA A 206 7.33 -0.28 -10.01
N THR A 207 7.40 0.60 -9.00
CA THR A 207 7.80 2.01 -9.16
C THR A 207 9.28 2.25 -8.85
N MET A 208 10.01 1.23 -8.37
CA MET A 208 11.44 1.36 -8.11
C MET A 208 12.25 1.39 -9.40
N PRO A 209 13.27 2.27 -9.52
CA PRO A 209 14.20 2.21 -10.64
C PRO A 209 15.07 0.94 -10.54
N ALA A 210 15.51 0.42 -11.68
CA ALA A 210 16.35 -0.79 -11.74
C ALA A 210 17.61 -0.70 -10.87
N SER A 211 18.24 0.48 -10.79
CA SER A 211 19.42 0.71 -9.93
C SER A 211 19.12 0.57 -8.43
N ALA A 212 17.87 0.82 -8.00
CA ALA A 212 17.45 0.59 -6.63
C ALA A 212 17.14 -0.90 -6.38
N ILE A 213 16.47 -1.56 -7.33
CA ILE A 213 16.21 -3.01 -7.28
C ILE A 213 17.53 -3.79 -7.23
N GLN A 214 18.55 -3.35 -7.98
CA GLN A 214 19.87 -3.98 -8.02
C GLN A 214 20.53 -4.11 -6.64
N VAL A 215 20.37 -3.11 -5.77
CA VAL A 215 21.05 -3.03 -4.46
C VAL A 215 20.12 -3.26 -3.27
N ILE A 216 18.86 -3.64 -3.51
CA ILE A 216 17.88 -3.87 -2.45
C ILE A 216 18.31 -5.03 -1.55
N GLY A 217 18.25 -4.87 -0.22
CA GLY A 217 18.82 -5.81 0.76
C GLY A 217 20.31 -5.61 1.07
N ALA A 218 21.00 -4.70 0.37
CA ALA A 218 22.39 -4.29 0.68
C ALA A 218 22.46 -2.84 1.21
N GLU A 219 21.39 -2.37 1.85
CA GLU A 219 21.25 -0.99 2.33
C GLU A 219 22.42 -0.59 3.24
N LYS A 220 22.82 -1.48 4.15
CA LYS A 220 23.95 -1.22 5.06
C LYS A 220 25.24 -0.92 4.30
N ALA A 221 25.57 -1.70 3.27
CA ALA A 221 26.76 -1.49 2.46
C ALA A 221 26.63 -0.21 1.60
N LEU A 222 25.47 0.01 1.00
CA LEU A 222 25.17 1.20 0.21
C LEU A 222 25.29 2.49 1.03
N PHE A 223 24.77 2.50 2.26
CA PHE A 223 24.83 3.68 3.12
C PHE A 223 26.23 3.96 3.65
N ARG A 224 27.04 2.93 3.94
CA ARG A 224 28.48 3.14 4.23
C ARG A 224 29.21 3.78 3.05
N TYR A 225 28.99 3.28 1.83
CA TYR A 225 29.58 3.88 0.64
C TYR A 225 29.15 5.34 0.46
N LYS A 226 27.86 5.64 0.64
CA LYS A 226 27.36 7.03 0.60
C LYS A 226 27.96 7.92 1.70
N ALA A 227 28.39 7.34 2.82
CA ALA A 227 29.10 8.03 3.89
C ALA A 227 30.62 8.19 3.62
N GLY A 228 31.11 7.74 2.46
CA GLY A 228 32.52 7.82 2.07
C GLY A 228 33.36 6.60 2.46
N GLU A 229 32.74 5.51 2.91
CA GLU A 229 33.43 4.31 3.35
C GLU A 229 33.26 3.13 2.39
N GLY A 230 34.39 2.58 1.92
CA GLY A 230 34.41 1.35 1.11
C GLY A 230 33.90 1.56 -0.33
N THR A 231 33.51 0.46 -0.98
CA THR A 231 33.04 0.44 -2.36
C THR A 231 31.52 0.25 -2.44
N PRO A 232 30.85 0.73 -3.51
CA PRO A 232 29.42 0.51 -3.67
C PRO A 232 29.13 -1.00 -3.80
N PRO A 233 28.01 -1.49 -3.21
CA PRO A 233 27.60 -2.87 -3.44
C PRO A 233 27.20 -3.05 -4.91
N GLN A 234 27.67 -4.12 -5.53
CA GLN A 234 27.27 -4.47 -6.90
C GLN A 234 25.84 -5.02 -6.92
N ASN A 235 25.52 -5.86 -5.94
CA ASN A 235 24.28 -6.62 -5.87
C ASN A 235 23.75 -6.58 -4.43
N GLY A 236 22.43 -6.55 -4.31
CA GLY A 236 21.71 -6.81 -3.07
C GLY A 236 21.28 -8.27 -2.96
N VAL A 237 20.01 -8.48 -2.63
CA VAL A 237 19.39 -9.82 -2.53
C VAL A 237 19.42 -10.59 -3.85
N ILE A 238 19.49 -9.87 -4.98
CA ILE A 238 19.56 -10.48 -6.32
C ILE A 238 20.80 -11.35 -6.54
N TYR A 239 21.81 -11.26 -5.67
CA TYR A 239 22.95 -12.18 -5.66
C TYR A 239 22.53 -13.64 -5.44
N GLN A 240 21.34 -13.89 -4.88
CA GLN A 240 20.78 -15.24 -4.72
C GLN A 240 20.24 -15.83 -6.03
N HIS A 241 20.17 -15.05 -7.09
CA HIS A 241 19.80 -15.54 -8.41
C HIS A 241 20.90 -16.46 -8.96
N PRO A 242 20.56 -17.65 -9.52
CA PRO A 242 21.51 -18.55 -10.15
C PRO A 242 22.28 -17.93 -11.32
#